data_AF-A0A2V4H5Q5-F1
#
_entry.id   AF-A0A2V4H5Q5-F1
#
_cell.length_a   1.000
_cell.length_b   1.000
_cell.length_c   1.000
_cell.angle_alpha   90.00
_cell.angle_beta   90.00
_cell.angle_gamma   90.00
#
_symmetry.space_group_name_H-M   'P 1'
#
loop_
_entity.id
_entity.type
_entity.pdbx_description
1 polymer ?
#
loop_
_entity_poly.entity_id
_entity_poly.type
_entity_poly.pdbx_seq_one_letter_code
_entity_poly.pdbx_strand_id
1 'polypeptide(L)' 'MPIEVDEATRRCTLIGEDLRIEGDGPDIEIITDEQLHMSVALLAGQRVPITEAEADALTVVGAVDSRRHLKASAPGSVI' A
#
# COMPACT_ATOMS: atom_id res chain seq x y z
N MET A 1 -6.64 4.06 12.70
CA MET A 1 -5.65 3.61 11.71
C MET A 1 -6.45 2.96 10.60
N PRO A 2 -6.48 3.53 9.39
CA PRO A 2 -7.20 2.97 8.24
C PRO A 2 -6.55 1.71 7.64
N ILE A 3 -5.37 1.28 8.09
CA ILE A 3 -4.81 -0.03 7.75
C ILE A 3 -4.40 -0.84 8.98
N GLU A 4 -4.54 -2.16 8.89
CA GLU A 4 -3.95 -3.13 9.82
C GLU A 4 -2.99 -4.04 9.06
N VAL A 5 -1.76 -4.19 9.54
CA VAL A 5 -0.74 -5.07 8.94
C VAL A 5 -0.33 -6.10 9.96
N ASP A 6 -0.50 -7.37 9.61
CA ASP A 6 -0.09 -8.51 10.43
C ASP A 6 1.26 -9.02 9.91
N GLU A 7 2.35 -8.70 10.61
CA GLU A 7 3.70 -9.10 10.22
C GLU A 7 3.93 -10.61 10.32
N ALA A 8 3.18 -11.30 11.19
CA ALA A 8 3.32 -12.74 11.40
C ALA A 8 2.84 -13.54 10.18
N THR A 9 1.79 -13.06 9.52
CA THR A 9 1.17 -13.69 8.35
C THR A 9 1.39 -12.90 7.05
N ARG A 10 1.99 -11.71 7.13
CA ARG A 10 2.12 -10.72 6.04
C ARG A 10 0.78 -10.31 5.42
N ARG A 11 -0.30 -10.41 6.19
CA ARG A 11 -1.65 -10.02 5.77
C ARG A 11 -1.87 -8.54 6.05
N CYS A 12 -2.55 -7.87 5.14
CA CYS A 12 -2.86 -6.46 5.23
C CYS A 12 -4.36 -6.26 5.09
N THR A 13 -4.95 -5.49 6.00
CA THR A 13 -6.37 -5.18 5.98
C THR A 13 -6.54 -3.69 5.79
N LEU A 14 -7.14 -3.29 4.67
CA LEU A 14 -7.55 -1.92 4.42
C LEU A 14 -8.93 -1.69 5.02
N ILE A 15 -9.05 -0.68 5.88
CA ILE A 15 -10.26 -0.25 6.56
C ILE A 15 -10.59 1.17 6.07
N GLY A 16 -11.51 1.24 5.10
CA GLY A 16 -12.14 2.48 4.67
C GLY A 16 -13.35 2.85 5.54
N GLU A 17 -14.01 3.97 5.20
CA GLU A 17 -15.18 4.47 5.94
C GLU A 17 -16.38 3.49 5.96
N ASP A 18 -16.58 2.72 4.88
CA ASP A 18 -17.69 1.74 4.78
C ASP A 18 -17.24 0.37 4.25
N LEU A 19 -15.92 0.10 4.27
CA LEU A 19 -15.40 -1.11 3.66
C LEU A 19 -14.17 -1.63 4.40
N ARG A 20 -14.10 -2.96 4.56
CA ARG A 20 -12.93 -3.67 5.08
C ARG A 20 -12.54 -4.76 4.09
N ILE A 21 -11.32 -4.68 3.55
CA ILE A 21 -10.78 -5.68 2.63
C ILE A 21 -9.46 -6.18 3.18
N GLU A 22 -9.32 -7.50 3.27
CA GLU A 22 -8.08 -8.17 3.62
C GLU A 22 -7.40 -8.71 2.36
N GLY A 23 -6.09 -8.49 2.25
CA GLY A 23 -5.26 -8.93 1.13
C GLY A 23 -3.83 -9.17 1.56
N ASP A 24 -3.01 -9.59 0.61
CA ASP A 24 -1.57 -9.75 0.80
C ASP A 24 -0.86 -8.43 0.51
N GLY A 25 0.27 -8.18 1.18
CA GLY A 25 1.14 -7.04 0.89
C GLY A 25 1.32 -6.78 -0.62
N PRO A 26 1.82 -7.74 -1.41
CA PRO A 26 2.04 -7.56 -2.85
C PRO A 26 0.78 -7.36 -3.72
N ASP A 27 -0.41 -7.64 -3.20
CA ASP A 27 -1.68 -7.32 -3.88
C ASP A 27 -2.10 -5.86 -3.67
N ILE A 28 -1.45 -5.15 -2.74
CA ILE A 28 -1.70 -3.73 -2.48
C ILE A 28 -0.81 -2.89 -3.37
N GLU A 29 -1.42 -1.96 -4.09
CA GLU A 29 -0.72 -0.95 -4.89
C GLU A 29 -0.87 0.43 -4.24
N ILE A 30 0.25 1.07 -3.96
CA ILE A 30 0.29 2.41 -3.36
C ILE A 30 0.42 3.42 -4.49
N ILE A 31 -0.58 4.28 -4.64
CA ILE A 31 -0.59 5.35 -5.63
C ILE A 31 -0.64 6.72 -4.96
N THR A 32 -0.14 7.75 -5.63
CA THR A 32 -0.35 9.14 -5.21
C THR A 32 -1.60 9.67 -5.88
N ASP A 33 -2.60 10.06 -5.09
CA ASP A 33 -3.80 10.68 -5.60
C ASP A 33 -3.57 12.19 -5.77
N GLU A 34 -3.59 12.67 -7.01
CA GLU A 34 -3.35 14.08 -7.34
C GLU A 34 -4.51 15.00 -6.91
N GLN A 35 -5.71 14.47 -6.66
CA GLN A 35 -6.84 15.29 -6.20
C GLN A 35 -6.74 15.57 -4.71
N LEU A 36 -6.31 14.58 -3.92
CA LEU A 36 -6.14 14.70 -2.48
C LEU A 36 -4.73 15.14 -2.09
N HIS A 37 -3.77 15.11 -3.01
CA HIS A 37 -2.33 15.29 -2.75
C HIS A 37 -1.82 14.33 -1.65
N MET A 38 -2.41 13.13 -1.56
CA MET A 38 -2.13 12.12 -0.52
C MET A 38 -1.86 10.75 -1.14
N SER A 39 -1.26 9.84 -0.35
CA SER A 39 -1.06 8.45 -0.77
C SER A 39 -2.36 7.66 -0.58
N VAL A 40 -2.62 6.73 -1.49
CA VAL A 40 -3.82 5.89 -1.50
C VAL A 40 -3.40 4.45 -1.74
N ALA A 41 -3.83 3.55 -0.87
CA ALA A 41 -3.70 2.12 -1.06
C ALA A 41 -4.83 1.61 -1.94
N LEU A 42 -4.48 0.84 -2.96
CA LEU A 42 -5.38 0.24 -3.92
C LEU A 42 -5.32 -1.28 -3.76
N LEU A 43 -6.43 -1.89 -3.39
CA LEU A 43 -6.54 -3.34 -3.18
C LEU A 43 -7.89 -3.82 -3.71
N ALA A 44 -7.88 -4.84 -4.56
CA ALA A 44 -9.09 -5.39 -5.18
C ALA A 44 -9.99 -4.31 -5.84
N GLY A 45 -9.37 -3.24 -6.37
CA GLY A 45 -10.08 -2.11 -6.99
C GLY A 45 -10.64 -1.07 -6.00
N GLN A 46 -10.50 -1.28 -4.69
CA GLN A 46 -10.84 -0.27 -3.69
C GLN A 46 -9.68 0.67 -3.45
N ARG A 47 -9.98 1.96 -3.37
CA ARG A 47 -9.05 3.02 -2.95
C ARG A 47 -9.30 3.40 -1.50
N VAL A 48 -8.26 3.33 -0.67
CA VAL A 48 -8.30 3.79 0.72
C VAL A 48 -7.21 4.85 0.92
N PRO A 49 -7.58 6.08 1.32
CA PRO A 49 -6.60 7.11 1.62
C PRO A 49 -5.79 6.71 2.86
N ILE A 50 -4.46 6.80 2.72
CA ILE A 50 -3.51 6.40 3.76
C ILE A 50 -2.46 7.48 3.96
N THR A 51 -1.81 7.44 5.12
CA THR A 51 -0.68 8.30 5.45
C THR A 51 0.63 7.77 4.85
N GLU A 52 1.67 8.60 4.85
CA GLU A 52 3.00 8.21 4.39
C GLU A 52 3.60 7.07 5.21
N ALA A 53 3.40 7.09 6.54
CA ALA A 53 3.87 6.03 7.43
C ALA A 53 3.19 4.68 7.13
N GLU A 54 1.92 4.72 6.76
CA GLU A 54 1.16 3.53 6.36
C GLU A 54 1.65 2.99 5.01
N ALA A 55 1.96 3.86 4.05
CA ALA A 55 2.56 3.48 2.78
C ALA A 55 3.93 2.80 2.98
N ASP A 56 4.74 3.31 3.89
CA ASP A 56 6.03 2.71 4.24
C ASP A 56 5.84 1.31 4.87
N ALA A 57 4.91 1.17 5.82
CA ALA A 57 4.59 -0.12 6.43
C ALA A 57 4.09 -1.15 5.39
N LEU A 58 3.25 -0.73 4.45
CA LEU A 58 2.80 -1.56 3.34
C LEU A 58 3.97 -1.97 2.42
N THR A 59 4.92 -1.06 2.18
CA THR A 59 6.12 -1.35 1.38
C THR A 59 6.98 -2.42 2.06
N VAL A 60 7.11 -2.40 3.41
CA VAL A 60 7.87 -3.40 4.19
C VAL A 60 7.31 -4.81 4.02
N VAL A 61 5.99 -4.95 3.95
CA VAL A 61 5.31 -6.24 3.73
C VAL A 61 5.20 -6.64 2.25
N GLY A 62 5.76 -5.82 1.36
CA GLY A 62 5.91 -6.13 -0.06
C GLY A 62 4.87 -5.50 -0.98
N ALA A 63 4.18 -4.44 -0.55
CA ALA A 63 3.28 -3.69 -1.41
C ALA A 63 3.99 -3.02 -2.59
N VAL A 64 3.24 -2.88 -3.68
CA VAL A 64 3.71 -2.27 -4.92
C VAL A 64 3.68 -0.75 -4.77
N ASP A 65 4.85 -0.14 -4.59
CA ASP A 65 4.99 1.31 -4.55
C ASP A 65 4.96 1.90 -5.97
N SER A 66 3.77 2.21 -6.47
CA SER A 66 3.55 2.94 -7.73
C SER A 66 3.58 4.47 -7.55
N ARG A 67 3.85 4.96 -6.32
CA ARG A 67 4.12 6.38 -6.06
C ARG A 67 5.23 6.83 -7.00
N ARG A 68 5.13 8.07 -7.51
CA ARG A 68 6.12 8.63 -8.43
C ARG A 68 7.42 8.97 -7.69
N HIS A 69 8.14 7.95 -7.23
CA HIS A 69 9.55 8.07 -6.87
C HIS A 69 10.35 8.23 -8.15
N LEU A 70 10.47 9.48 -8.63
CA LEU A 70 11.55 9.86 -9.52
C LEU A 70 12.87 9.52 -8.79
N LYS A 71 13.44 8.34 -9.10
CA LYS A 71 14.68 7.72 -8.58
C LYS A 71 14.46 6.69 -7.46
N ALA A 72 14.29 5.44 -7.85
CA ALA A 72 15.18 4.32 -7.48
C ALA A 72 14.50 2.96 -7.72
N SER A 73 14.16 2.66 -8.97
CA SER A 73 14.15 1.26 -9.41
C SER A 73 15.59 0.77 -9.37
N ALA A 74 16.01 0.18 -8.25
CA ALA A 74 17.10 -0.77 -8.26
C ALA A 74 16.46 -2.15 -8.52
N PRO A 75 16.67 -2.77 -9.70
CA PRO A 75 16.24 -4.13 -9.96
C PRO A 75 17.15 -5.07 -9.17
N GLY A 76 16.79 -5.34 -7.91
CA GLY A 76 17.38 -6.37 -7.08
C GLY A 76 16.73 -7.74 -7.32
N SER A 77 16.40 -8.07 -8.57
CA SER A 77 16.17 -9.46 -8.95
C SER A 77 17.54 -10.06 -9.25
N VAL A 78 18.12 -10.73 -8.25
CA VAL A 78 19.26 -11.62 -8.46
C VAL A 78 18.72 -13.04 -8.35
N ILE A 79 18.75 -13.73 -9.48
CA ILE A 79 18.46 -15.15 -9.69
C ILE A 79 19.65 -15.96 -9.16
#